data_AF-A0A537HN26-F1
#
_entry.id   AF-A0A537HN26-F1
#
_cell.length_a   1.000
_cell.length_b   1.000
_cell.length_c   1.000
_cell.angle_alpha   90.00
_cell.angle_beta   90.00
_cell.angle_gamma   90.00
#
_symmetry.space_group_name_H-M   'P 1'
#
loop_
_entity.id
_entity.type
_entity.pdbx_description
1 polymer ?
#
loop_
_entity_poly.entity_id
_entity_poly.type
_entity_poly.pdbx_seq_one_letter_code
_entity_poly.pdbx_strand_id
1 'polypeptide(L)' 'MTTKVRPGVSDDEFVNLAKENKYVVVSLDRKLLSRCRVMGIPAVDLGLEVQAKIVHESLEKIITSHERA' A
#
# COMPACT_ATOMS: atom_id res chain seq x y z
N MET A 1 -9.82 -11.71 -4.85
CA MET A 1 -10.15 -11.22 -3.49
C MET A 1 -8.99 -10.38 -3.01
N THR A 2 -9.24 -9.17 -2.50
CA THR A 2 -8.20 -8.24 -2.03
C THR A 2 -8.26 -8.15 -0.51
N THR A 3 -7.13 -8.40 0.15
CA THR A 3 -7.01 -8.35 1.61
C THR A 3 -6.26 -7.09 2.01
N LYS A 4 -6.94 -6.16 2.69
CA LYS A 4 -6.29 -5.01 3.30
C LYS A 4 -5.58 -5.46 4.58
N VAL A 5 -4.29 -5.17 4.69
CA VAL A 5 -3.54 -5.47 5.91
C VAL A 5 -3.86 -4.44 6.99
N ARG A 6 -4.05 -4.93 8.22
CA ARG A 6 -4.34 -4.09 9.38
C ARG A 6 -3.08 -3.33 9.81
N PRO A 7 -3.21 -2.11 10.35
CA PRO A 7 -2.09 -1.42 10.98
C PRO A 7 -1.49 -2.27 12.10
N GLY A 8 -0.17 -2.22 12.28
CA GLY A 8 0.56 -2.91 13.36
C GLY A 8 1.10 -4.30 13.01
N VAL A 9 0.86 -4.79 11.79
CA VAL A 9 1.53 -6.00 11.28
C VAL A 9 2.98 -5.67 10.95
N SER A 10 3.91 -6.46 11.46
CA SER A 10 5.35 -6.30 11.15
C SER A 10 5.65 -6.69 9.71
N ASP A 11 6.73 -6.14 9.13
CA ASP A 11 7.15 -6.51 7.77
C ASP A 11 7.40 -8.02 7.62
N ASP A 12 7.95 -8.68 8.64
CA ASP A 12 8.24 -10.12 8.61
C ASP A 12 6.95 -10.94 8.56
N GLU A 13 5.99 -10.59 9.41
CA GLU A 13 4.67 -11.21 9.42
C GLU A 13 3.92 -10.98 8.11
N PHE A 14 4.01 -9.76 7.57
CA PHE A 14 3.42 -9.41 6.27
C PHE A 14 4.00 -10.27 5.14
N VAL A 15 5.32 -10.39 5.08
CA VAL A 15 6.02 -11.14 4.04
C VAL A 15 5.70 -12.62 4.13
N ASN A 16 5.66 -13.18 5.35
CA ASN A 16 5.25 -14.56 5.57
C ASN A 16 3.82 -14.82 5.10
N LEU A 17 2.89 -13.93 5.49
CA LEU A 17 1.49 -14.01 5.06
C LEU A 17 1.37 -13.96 3.53
N ALA A 18 2.07 -13.03 2.87
CA ALA A 18 2.06 -12.89 1.42
C ALA A 18 2.62 -14.13 0.71
N LYS A 19 3.68 -14.74 1.27
CA LYS A 19 4.29 -15.94 0.72
C LYS A 19 3.39 -17.16 0.86
N GLU A 20 2.87 -17.41 2.05
CA GLU A 20 2.00 -18.56 2.35
C GLU A 20 0.73 -18.56 1.50
N ASN A 21 0.14 -17.38 1.33
CA ASN A 21 -1.10 -17.21 0.58
C ASN A 21 -0.89 -16.88 -0.91
N LYS A 22 0.36 -16.86 -1.39
CA LYS A 22 0.73 -16.54 -2.78
C LYS A 22 0.12 -15.21 -3.27
N TYR A 23 0.16 -14.19 -2.42
CA TYR A 23 -0.38 -12.88 -2.74
C TYR A 23 0.54 -12.08 -3.66
N VAL A 24 -0.09 -11.17 -4.41
CA VAL A 24 0.60 -10.04 -5.04
C VAL A 24 0.58 -8.89 -4.04
N VAL A 25 1.77 -8.41 -3.68
CA VAL A 25 1.94 -7.30 -2.74
C VAL A 25 1.82 -5.99 -3.49
N VAL A 26 0.96 -5.10 -3.01
CA VAL A 26 0.83 -3.73 -3.51
C VAL A 26 1.11 -2.80 -2.33
N SER A 27 2.14 -1.97 -2.45
CA SER A 27 2.55 -1.07 -1.37
C SER A 27 3.20 0.20 -1.91
N LEU A 28 3.31 1.20 -1.04
CA LEU A 28 4.11 2.41 -1.23
C LEU A 28 5.50 2.29 -0.60
N ASP A 29 5.70 1.29 0.27
CA ASP A 29 6.96 1.08 0.94
C ASP A 29 7.95 0.33 0.04
N ARG A 30 8.88 1.09 -0.55
CA ARG A 30 9.92 0.54 -1.43
C ARG A 30 10.85 -0.45 -0.74
N LYS A 31 11.11 -0.33 0.56
CA LYS A 31 11.94 -1.27 1.31
C LYS A 31 11.21 -2.60 1.44
N LEU A 32 9.94 -2.57 1.82
CA LEU A 32 9.09 -3.76 1.89
C LEU A 32 8.97 -4.45 0.52
N LEU A 33 8.67 -3.69 -0.54
CA LEU A 33 8.57 -4.23 -1.91
C LEU A 33 9.89 -4.89 -2.37
N SER A 34 11.03 -4.28 -2.03
CA SER A 34 12.34 -4.85 -2.35
C SER A 34 12.56 -6.19 -1.65
N ARG A 35 12.20 -6.28 -0.36
CA ARG A 35 12.26 -7.53 0.41
C ARG A 35 11.34 -8.60 -0.18
N CYS A 36 10.11 -8.24 -0.55
CA CYS A 36 9.17 -9.15 -1.21
C CYS A 36 9.75 -9.72 -2.50
N ARG A 37 10.35 -8.88 -3.35
CA ARG A 37 10.98 -9.32 -4.62
C ARG A 37 12.14 -10.28 -4.41
N VAL A 38 13.03 -10.00 -3.46
CA VAL A 38 14.14 -10.90 -3.10
C VAL A 38 13.62 -12.26 -2.63
N MET A 39 12.47 -12.28 -1.95
CA MET A 39 11.82 -13.51 -1.48
C MET A 39 10.93 -14.19 -2.53
N GLY A 40 10.93 -13.71 -3.77
CA GLY A 40 10.16 -14.30 -4.88
C GLY A 40 8.66 -13.98 -4.83
N ILE A 41 8.24 -13.00 -4.03
CA ILE A 41 6.84 -12.59 -3.92
C ILE A 41 6.57 -11.51 -4.99
N PRO A 42 5.56 -11.68 -5.86
CA PRO A 42 5.18 -10.67 -6.83
C PRO A 42 4.80 -9.35 -6.13
N ALA A 43 5.41 -8.24 -6.55
CA ALA A 43 5.29 -6.97 -5.86
C ALA A 43 5.13 -5.79 -6.85
N VAL A 44 4.05 -5.02 -6.68
CA VAL A 44 3.68 -3.86 -7.48
C VAL A 44 3.94 -2.59 -6.68
N ASP A 45 4.76 -1.71 -7.26
CA ASP A 45 5.01 -0.37 -6.73
C ASP A 45 3.88 0.57 -7.19
N LEU A 46 3.17 1.15 -6.23
CA LEU A 46 2.22 2.23 -6.49
C LEU A 46 3.04 3.52 -6.70
N GLY A 47 3.34 3.80 -7.98
CA GLY A 47 4.17 4.93 -8.38
C GLY A 47 3.67 6.29 -7.87
N LEU A 48 4.57 7.27 -7.93
CA LEU A 48 4.40 8.64 -7.41
C LEU A 48 3.15 9.35 -7.96
N GLU A 49 2.74 9.07 -9.20
CA GLU A 49 1.51 9.61 -9.80
C GLU A 49 0.25 9.13 -9.09
N VAL A 50 0.20 7.87 -8.67
CA VAL A 50 -0.95 7.32 -7.94
C VAL A 50 -0.99 7.89 -6.52
N GLN A 51 0.18 8.09 -5.88
CA GLN A 51 0.27 8.83 -4.63
C GLN A 51 -0.23 10.27 -4.77
N ALA A 52 0.23 10.99 -5.80
CA ALA A 52 -0.17 12.37 -6.06
C ALA A 52 -1.69 12.47 -6.27
N LYS A 53 -2.28 11.53 -7.01
CA LYS A 53 -3.74 11.45 -7.19
C LYS A 53 -4.49 11.21 -5.87
N ILE A 54 -4.06 10.24 -5.06
CA ILE A 54 -4.70 9.96 -3.76
C ILE A 54 -4.60 11.17 -2.81
N VAL A 55 -3.45 11.83 -2.78
CA VAL A 55 -3.23 13.03 -1.95
C VAL A 55 -4.09 14.18 -2.44
N HIS A 56 -4.15 14.42 -3.75
CA HIS A 56 -4.98 15.45 -4.35
C HIS A 56 -6.47 15.23 -4.03
N GLU A 57 -6.99 14.02 -4.27
CA GLU A 57 -8.39 13.67 -3.96
C GLU A 57 -8.71 13.77 -2.46
N SER A 58 -7.74 13.50 -1.59
CA SER A 58 -7.90 13.66 -0.14
C SER A 58 -7.93 15.12 0.28
N LEU A 59 -7.08 15.97 -0.31
CA LEU A 59 -7.04 17.41 -0.07
C LEU A 59 -8.32 18.10 -0.56
N GLU A 60 -8.83 17.75 -1.74
CA GLU A 60 -10.09 18.28 -2.27
C GLU A 60 -11.27 18.01 -1.32
N LYS A 61 -11.36 16.80 -0.76
CA LYS A 61 -12.39 16.44 0.22
C LYS A 61 -12.30 17.27 1.50
N ILE A 62 -11.09 17.56 1.98
CA ILE A 62 -10.89 18.39 3.17
C ILE A 62 -11.33 19.83 2.88
N ILE A 63 -10.91 20.40 1.74
CA ILE A 63 -11.27 21.77 1.33
C ILE A 63 -12.78 21.91 1.18
N THR A 64 -13.42 21.01 0.43
CA THR A 64 -14.88 21.05 0.24
C THR A 64 -15.67 20.81 1.52
N SER A 65 -15.12 20.08 2.50
CA SER A 65 -15.74 19.96 3.83
C SER A 65 -15.62 21.24 4.66
N HIS A 66 -14.53 21.99 4.51
CA HIS A 66 -14.33 23.29 5.17
C HIS A 66 -15.19 24.41 4.56
N GLU A 67 -15.43 24.39 3.25
CA GLU A 67 -16.28 25.40 2.58
C GLU A 67 -17.78 25.24 2.86
N ARG A 68 -18.20 24.09 3.40
CA ARG A 68 -19.60 23.79 3.75
C ARG A 68 -19.90 23.92 5.25
N ALA A 69 -18.90 24.23 6.07
CA ALA A 69 -19.02 24.45 7.52
C ALA A 69 -19.10 25.95 7.82
#